data_AF-A0A0F8Y8M3-F1
#
_entry.id   AF-A0A0F8Y8M3-F1
#
_cell.length_a   1.000
_cell.length_b   1.000
_cell.length_c   1.000
_cell.angle_alpha   90.00
_cell.angle_beta   90.00
_cell.angle_gamma   90.00
#
_symmetry.space_group_name_H-M   'P 1'
#
loop_
_entity.id
_entity.type
_entity.pdbx_description
1 polymer ?
#
loop_
_entity_poly.entity_id
_entity_poly.type
_entity_poly.pdbx_seq_one_letter_code
_entity_poly.pdbx_strand_id
1 'polypeptide(L)'
;TERTIWGWGDGSGLQVFDTPLGRLGGLICWEHEMTLVKYALYAKGEQVHASVWPAWTMQNSSIDFGCRQYAFEGGCFAVVSCGILLPDTLPQQYRSPLIQANGGSGIIGPDGEYLKGPVYDKEEIIYADLDLEAIVRAKHMRDVVGHYARPDVAQLLLHERPQRPVISDDAPLAELRARLGELLSRIDADDGAASDPEVLASLQELERALAKVSGAGRS
;
A
#
# COMPACT_ATOMS: atom_id res chain seq x y z
N THR A 1 21.09 10.61 6.93
CA THR A 1 20.31 9.35 6.73
C THR A 1 19.21 9.65 5.72
N GLU A 2 18.49 8.68 5.17
CA GLU A 2 17.37 8.99 4.23
C GLU A 2 16.37 10.00 4.82
N ARG A 3 16.11 9.89 6.13
CA ARG A 3 15.24 10.80 6.90
C ARG A 3 15.71 12.26 6.93
N THR A 4 16.96 12.57 6.57
CA THR A 4 17.47 13.96 6.52
C THR A 4 17.34 14.59 5.14
N ILE A 5 16.93 13.83 4.12
CA ILE A 5 16.87 14.28 2.72
C ILE A 5 15.44 14.10 2.16
N TRP A 6 14.77 13.00 2.51
CA TRP A 6 13.44 12.65 1.99
C TRP A 6 12.33 12.93 3.01
N GLY A 7 11.20 13.42 2.51
CA GLY A 7 9.96 13.56 3.28
C GLY A 7 9.18 12.25 3.39
N TRP A 8 8.04 12.28 4.07
CA TRP A 8 7.13 11.13 4.17
C TRP A 8 6.11 11.12 3.03
N GLY A 9 5.74 9.93 2.59
CA GLY A 9 4.53 9.70 1.80
C GLY A 9 3.29 9.63 2.67
N ASP A 10 2.15 9.35 2.04
CA ASP A 10 0.88 9.06 2.72
C ASP A 10 0.21 7.81 2.10
N GLY A 11 -0.91 7.37 2.68
CA GLY A 11 -1.61 6.16 2.24
C GLY A 11 -2.31 6.28 0.89
N SER A 12 -2.40 7.47 0.28
CA SER A 12 -3.02 7.62 -1.04
C SER A 12 -2.17 7.04 -2.17
N GLY A 13 -0.85 6.89 -1.94
CA GLY A 13 0.07 6.23 -2.86
C GLY A 13 0.04 4.70 -2.80
N LEU A 14 -0.62 4.10 -1.79
CA LEU A 14 -0.68 2.65 -1.63
C LEU A 14 -1.73 2.03 -2.55
N GLN A 15 -1.40 1.99 -3.84
CA GLN A 15 -2.30 1.57 -4.92
C GLN A 15 -1.82 0.30 -5.60
N VAL A 16 -2.78 -0.36 -6.22
CA VAL A 16 -2.56 -1.50 -7.08
C VAL A 16 -3.23 -1.17 -8.43
N PHE A 17 -2.43 -1.13 -9.49
CA PHE A 17 -2.83 -0.70 -10.82
C PHE A 17 -3.32 -1.89 -11.65
N ASP A 18 -4.53 -1.77 -12.20
CA ASP A 18 -5.05 -2.77 -13.14
C ASP A 18 -4.49 -2.49 -14.54
N THR A 19 -3.80 -3.46 -15.13
CA THR A 19 -3.11 -3.32 -16.41
C THR A 19 -3.35 -4.53 -17.29
N PRO A 20 -3.14 -4.43 -18.63
CA PRO A 20 -3.19 -5.60 -19.51
C PRO A 20 -2.17 -6.71 -19.16
N LEU A 21 -1.17 -6.42 -18.34
CA LEU A 21 -0.15 -7.37 -17.88
C LEU A 21 -0.52 -8.04 -16.54
N GLY A 22 -1.68 -7.72 -15.98
CA GLY A 22 -2.11 -8.10 -14.65
C GLY A 22 -2.07 -6.93 -13.67
N ARG A 23 -2.40 -7.23 -12.42
CA ARG A 23 -2.52 -6.22 -11.36
C ARG A 23 -1.17 -5.93 -10.68
N LEU A 24 -0.68 -4.72 -10.82
CA LEU A 24 0.68 -4.32 -10.42
C LEU A 24 0.67 -3.47 -9.14
N GLY A 25 1.52 -3.81 -8.18
CA GLY A 25 1.82 -2.94 -7.04
C GLY A 25 3.33 -2.92 -6.80
N GLY A 26 3.75 -2.21 -5.77
CA GLY A 26 5.18 -2.09 -5.47
C GLY A 26 5.44 -1.35 -4.17
N LEU A 27 6.59 -1.64 -3.58
CA LEU A 27 7.08 -1.04 -2.36
C LEU A 27 8.58 -0.74 -2.50
N ILE A 28 9.06 0.18 -1.68
CA ILE A 28 10.47 0.57 -1.66
C ILE A 28 11.15 0.13 -0.35
N CYS A 29 12.28 -0.56 -0.48
CA CYS A 29 13.19 -0.86 0.61
C CYS A 29 12.47 -1.44 1.85
N TRP A 30 12.62 -0.86 3.02
CA TRP A 30 12.04 -1.40 4.26
C TRP A 30 10.51 -1.31 4.38
N GLU A 31 9.79 -0.75 3.41
CA GLU A 31 8.33 -0.88 3.35
C GLU A 31 7.87 -2.33 3.26
N HIS A 32 8.70 -3.23 2.73
CA HIS A 32 8.43 -4.67 2.69
C HIS A 32 8.37 -5.33 4.08
N GLU A 33 8.85 -4.68 5.14
CA GLU A 33 8.71 -5.16 6.52
C GLU A 33 7.47 -4.59 7.23
N MET A 34 6.73 -3.69 6.59
CA MET A 34 5.51 -3.13 7.13
C MET A 34 4.33 -4.07 6.88
N THR A 35 4.07 -4.98 7.82
CA THR A 35 3.03 -6.02 7.70
C THR A 35 1.67 -5.50 7.22
N LEU A 36 1.20 -4.37 7.77
CA LEU A 36 -0.10 -3.80 7.39
C LEU A 36 -0.13 -3.26 5.95
N VAL A 37 1.00 -2.74 5.47
CA VAL A 37 1.15 -2.20 4.11
C VAL A 37 1.14 -3.34 3.10
N LYS A 38 1.88 -4.42 3.38
CA LYS A 38 1.84 -5.65 2.57
C LYS A 38 0.43 -6.21 2.46
N TYR A 39 -0.24 -6.38 3.61
CA TYR A 39 -1.61 -6.92 3.64
C TYR A 39 -2.58 -6.06 2.82
N ALA A 40 -2.45 -4.72 2.86
CA ALA A 40 -3.25 -3.84 2.03
C ALA A 40 -3.07 -4.10 0.52
N LEU A 41 -1.84 -4.33 0.04
CA LEU A 41 -1.59 -4.66 -1.37
C LEU A 41 -2.14 -6.04 -1.75
N TYR A 42 -1.96 -7.04 -0.89
CA TYR A 42 -2.54 -8.38 -1.09
C TYR A 42 -4.06 -8.32 -1.18
N ALA A 43 -4.71 -7.57 -0.27
CA ALA A 43 -6.16 -7.43 -0.20
C ALA A 43 -6.72 -6.66 -1.41
N LYS A 44 -5.92 -5.76 -1.98
CA LYS A 44 -6.17 -5.12 -3.27
C LYS A 44 -5.89 -6.02 -4.47
N GLY A 45 -5.59 -7.31 -4.25
CA GLY A 45 -5.48 -8.33 -5.30
C GLY A 45 -4.26 -8.19 -6.19
N GLU A 46 -3.15 -7.65 -5.67
CA GLU A 46 -1.87 -7.60 -6.37
C GLU A 46 -1.48 -8.98 -6.92
N GLN A 47 -0.98 -9.00 -8.16
CA GLN A 47 -0.55 -10.21 -8.87
C GLN A 47 0.95 -10.20 -9.17
N VAL A 48 1.49 -9.02 -9.48
CA VAL A 48 2.92 -8.82 -9.73
C VAL A 48 3.38 -7.62 -8.90
N HIS A 49 4.39 -7.85 -8.08
CA HIS A 49 4.94 -6.89 -7.14
C HIS A 49 6.31 -6.39 -7.60
N ALA A 50 6.46 -5.08 -7.73
CA ALA A 50 7.74 -4.44 -7.96
C ALA A 50 8.44 -4.18 -6.61
N SER A 51 9.49 -4.96 -6.33
CA SER A 51 10.26 -4.86 -5.09
C SER A 51 11.57 -4.12 -5.35
N VAL A 52 11.67 -2.87 -4.91
CA VAL A 52 12.79 -1.99 -5.27
C VAL A 52 13.70 -1.71 -4.09
N TRP A 53 15.00 -1.96 -4.26
CA TRP A 53 16.02 -1.85 -3.21
C TRP A 53 17.27 -1.11 -3.72
N PRO A 54 17.86 -0.22 -2.92
CA PRO A 54 19.21 0.28 -3.21
C PRO A 54 20.28 -0.84 -3.10
N ALA A 55 19.99 -1.84 -2.26
CA ALA A 55 20.76 -3.05 -1.96
C ALA A 55 22.16 -2.81 -1.39
N TRP A 56 22.35 -3.10 -0.11
CA TRP A 56 23.67 -3.11 0.54
C TRP A 56 24.08 -4.55 0.78
N THR A 57 25.33 -4.90 0.49
CA THR A 57 25.83 -6.29 0.53
C THR A 57 25.59 -6.95 1.90
N MET A 58 25.71 -6.18 2.99
CA MET A 58 25.45 -6.67 4.35
C MET A 58 23.97 -7.00 4.63
N GLN A 59 23.06 -6.54 3.78
CA GLN A 59 21.61 -6.73 3.90
C GLN A 59 21.06 -7.79 2.94
N ASN A 60 21.91 -8.38 2.08
CA ASN A 60 21.48 -9.32 1.04
C ASN A 60 20.60 -10.44 1.59
N SER A 61 20.95 -11.03 2.74
CA SER A 61 20.15 -12.08 3.36
C SER A 61 18.76 -11.60 3.80
N SER A 62 18.67 -10.37 4.32
CA SER A 62 17.40 -9.80 4.77
C SER A 62 16.52 -9.43 3.59
N ILE A 63 17.11 -8.85 2.53
CA ILE A 63 16.41 -8.50 1.29
C ILE A 63 15.89 -9.77 0.62
N ASP A 64 16.73 -10.80 0.47
CA ASP A 64 16.35 -12.10 -0.11
C ASP A 64 15.17 -12.72 0.63
N PHE A 65 15.30 -12.84 1.96
CA PHE A 65 14.25 -13.38 2.81
C PHE A 65 12.95 -12.57 2.70
N GLY A 66 13.03 -11.25 2.82
CA GLY A 66 11.86 -10.36 2.77
C GLY A 66 11.11 -10.44 1.44
N CYS A 67 11.84 -10.47 0.32
CA CYS A 67 11.24 -10.58 -1.02
C CYS A 67 10.57 -11.94 -1.25
N ARG A 68 11.24 -13.03 -0.86
CA ARG A 68 10.68 -14.39 -0.97
C ARG A 68 9.46 -14.56 -0.07
N GLN A 69 9.53 -14.05 1.15
CA GLN A 69 8.42 -14.05 2.08
C GLN A 69 7.24 -13.24 1.55
N TYR A 70 7.47 -12.07 0.94
CA TYR A 70 6.41 -11.27 0.31
C TYR A 70 5.68 -12.07 -0.77
N ALA A 71 6.44 -12.65 -1.71
CA ALA A 71 5.88 -13.43 -2.82
C ALA A 71 5.10 -14.64 -2.30
N PHE A 72 5.67 -15.38 -1.34
CA PHE A 72 5.02 -16.52 -0.71
C PHE A 72 3.74 -16.12 0.03
N GLU A 73 3.81 -15.14 0.93
CA GLU A 73 2.71 -14.69 1.78
C GLU A 73 1.54 -14.15 0.95
N GLY A 74 1.81 -13.27 -0.01
CA GLY A 74 0.79 -12.69 -0.89
C GLY A 74 0.29 -13.64 -1.99
N GLY A 75 1.03 -14.71 -2.27
CA GLY A 75 0.78 -15.60 -3.40
C GLY A 75 0.85 -14.86 -4.72
N CYS A 76 1.86 -14.00 -4.89
CA CYS A 76 2.07 -13.15 -6.07
C CYS A 76 3.48 -13.32 -6.63
N PHE A 77 3.74 -12.87 -7.85
CA PHE A 77 5.10 -12.78 -8.36
C PHE A 77 5.79 -11.55 -7.78
N ALA A 78 7.07 -11.64 -7.44
CA ALA A 78 7.89 -10.47 -7.09
C ALA A 78 9.02 -10.28 -8.10
N VAL A 79 9.10 -9.09 -8.66
CA VAL A 79 10.21 -8.63 -9.50
C VAL A 79 11.10 -7.75 -8.64
N VAL A 80 12.23 -8.32 -8.22
CA VAL A 80 13.19 -7.69 -7.31
C VAL A 80 14.25 -6.96 -8.11
N SER A 81 14.40 -5.66 -7.84
CA SER A 81 15.41 -4.80 -8.44
C SER A 81 16.30 -4.23 -7.34
N CYS A 82 17.57 -4.62 -7.38
CA CYS A 82 18.60 -4.21 -6.45
C CYS A 82 19.67 -3.37 -7.16
N GLY A 83 20.13 -2.30 -6.53
CA GLY A 83 21.24 -1.50 -7.01
C GLY A 83 22.57 -2.27 -7.02
N ILE A 84 23.47 -1.90 -7.94
CA ILE A 84 24.85 -2.37 -7.98
C ILE A 84 25.80 -1.18 -8.08
N LEU A 85 26.88 -1.23 -7.30
CA LEU A 85 27.99 -0.30 -7.30
C LEU A 85 29.26 -1.10 -7.59
N LEU A 86 29.66 -1.09 -8.86
CA LEU A 86 30.93 -1.66 -9.29
C LEU A 86 32.13 -0.83 -8.76
N PRO A 87 33.32 -1.42 -8.63
CA PRO A 87 34.50 -0.74 -8.08
C PRO A 87 34.82 0.61 -8.73
N ASP A 88 34.50 0.78 -10.01
CA ASP A 88 34.80 1.98 -10.79
C ASP A 88 33.63 2.95 -11.00
N THR A 89 32.47 2.65 -10.43
CA THR A 89 31.27 3.51 -10.56
C THR A 89 31.35 4.78 -9.71
N LEU A 90 32.10 4.75 -8.60
CA LEU A 90 32.22 5.87 -7.68
C LEU A 90 33.59 6.55 -7.77
N PRO A 91 33.65 7.91 -7.75
CA PRO A 91 34.90 8.64 -7.56
C PRO A 91 35.62 8.19 -6.28
N GLN A 92 36.95 8.17 -6.30
CA GLN A 92 37.77 7.61 -5.22
C GLN A 92 37.41 8.13 -3.82
N GLN A 93 37.09 9.42 -3.70
CA GLN A 93 36.70 10.06 -2.43
C GLN A 93 35.38 9.55 -1.82
N TYR A 94 34.53 8.88 -2.62
CA TYR A 94 33.25 8.31 -2.19
C TYR A 94 33.29 6.79 -2.07
N ARG A 95 34.41 6.15 -2.43
CA ARG A 95 34.57 4.70 -2.27
C ARG A 95 34.74 4.38 -0.78
N SER A 96 33.93 3.44 -0.28
CA SER A 96 33.99 2.99 1.10
C SER A 96 33.69 1.49 1.17
N PRO A 97 34.41 0.70 1.99
CA PRO A 97 34.04 -0.70 2.25
C PRO A 97 32.65 -0.84 2.87
N LEU A 98 32.12 0.21 3.48
CA LEU A 98 30.77 0.26 4.04
C LEU A 98 29.70 0.56 2.97
N ILE A 99 30.11 1.01 1.78
CA ILE A 99 29.23 1.38 0.68
C ILE A 99 29.44 0.41 -0.47
N GLN A 100 28.85 -0.77 -0.29
CA GLN A 100 28.90 -1.86 -1.25
C GLN A 100 27.48 -2.30 -1.58
N ALA A 101 27.11 -2.15 -2.85
CA ALA A 101 25.88 -2.68 -3.42
C ALA A 101 26.29 -3.67 -4.49
N ASN A 102 25.97 -4.95 -4.34
CA ASN A 102 26.42 -5.96 -5.28
C ASN A 102 25.26 -6.65 -6.02
N GLY A 103 24.08 -6.02 -6.07
CA GLY A 103 22.89 -6.58 -6.71
C GLY A 103 22.01 -7.37 -5.76
N GLY A 104 21.49 -8.50 -6.21
CA GLY A 104 20.41 -9.27 -5.58
C GLY A 104 19.09 -9.23 -6.35
N SER A 105 19.10 -8.70 -7.57
CA SER A 105 17.91 -8.65 -8.44
C SER A 105 17.50 -10.06 -8.87
N GLY A 106 16.20 -10.29 -9.01
CA GLY A 106 15.66 -11.60 -9.39
C GLY A 106 14.15 -11.56 -9.58
N ILE A 107 13.59 -12.69 -10.01
CA ILE A 107 12.16 -12.88 -10.20
C ILE A 107 11.74 -14.09 -9.38
N ILE A 108 10.78 -13.89 -8.47
CA ILE A 108 10.32 -14.88 -7.50
C ILE A 108 8.86 -15.24 -7.82
N GLY A 109 8.55 -16.53 -7.75
CA GLY A 109 7.21 -17.08 -7.95
C GLY A 109 6.32 -16.97 -6.70
N PRO A 110 5.00 -17.22 -6.85
CA PRO A 110 4.03 -17.23 -5.75
C PRO A 110 4.29 -18.28 -4.64
N ASP A 111 5.18 -19.23 -4.91
CA ASP A 111 5.67 -20.24 -3.98
C ASP A 111 6.89 -19.77 -3.16
N GLY A 112 7.38 -18.55 -3.38
CA GLY A 112 8.53 -17.99 -2.70
C GLY A 112 9.88 -18.46 -3.28
N GLU A 113 9.88 -19.19 -4.39
CA GLU A 113 11.09 -19.68 -5.05
C GLU A 113 11.48 -18.78 -6.23
N TYR A 114 12.78 -18.69 -6.51
CA TYR A 114 13.25 -17.94 -7.67
C TYR A 114 12.92 -18.67 -8.97
N LEU A 115 12.24 -17.97 -9.87
CA LEU A 115 12.17 -18.35 -11.28
C LEU A 115 13.50 -18.05 -11.97
N LYS A 116 14.13 -16.94 -11.59
CA LYS A 116 15.40 -16.48 -12.15
C LYS A 116 16.14 -15.58 -11.16
N GLY A 117 17.46 -15.73 -11.08
CA GLY A 117 18.30 -15.02 -10.12
C GLY A 117 18.41 -15.79 -8.79
N PRO A 118 18.80 -15.12 -7.70
CA PRO A 118 19.24 -13.72 -7.64
C PRO A 118 20.59 -13.52 -8.34
N VAL A 119 20.80 -12.35 -8.96
CA VAL A 119 22.04 -12.00 -9.64
C VAL A 119 22.88 -11.06 -8.78
N TYR A 120 24.13 -11.45 -8.54
CA TYR A 120 25.11 -10.66 -7.80
C TYR A 120 26.35 -10.36 -8.64
N ASP A 121 27.07 -9.30 -8.26
CA ASP A 121 28.40 -8.90 -8.73
C ASP A 121 28.50 -8.56 -10.24
N LYS A 122 27.37 -8.41 -10.93
CA LYS A 122 27.31 -7.96 -12.33
C LYS A 122 25.99 -7.26 -12.66
N GLU A 123 26.04 -6.39 -13.66
CA GLU A 123 24.84 -5.85 -14.30
C GLU A 123 24.21 -6.90 -15.22
N GLU A 124 22.91 -7.12 -15.11
CA GLU A 124 22.18 -8.08 -15.93
C GLU A 124 20.72 -7.65 -16.08
N ILE A 125 20.17 -7.83 -17.28
CA ILE A 125 18.72 -7.75 -17.51
C ILE A 125 18.15 -9.14 -17.33
N ILE A 126 17.25 -9.28 -16.36
CA ILE A 126 16.65 -10.57 -15.98
C ILE A 126 15.30 -10.72 -16.67
N TYR A 127 15.10 -11.84 -17.35
CA TYR A 127 13.85 -12.19 -18.02
C TYR A 127 13.28 -13.50 -17.46
N ALA A 128 11.95 -13.56 -17.29
CA ALA A 128 11.20 -14.77 -17.02
C ALA A 128 9.76 -14.62 -17.53
N ASP A 129 9.14 -15.73 -17.91
CA ASP A 129 7.72 -15.79 -18.26
C ASP A 129 6.89 -16.03 -16.99
N LEU A 130 5.87 -15.22 -16.77
CA LEU A 130 4.99 -15.31 -15.60
C LEU A 130 3.68 -16.00 -15.96
N ASP A 131 3.52 -17.25 -15.54
CA ASP A 131 2.22 -17.94 -15.60
C ASP A 131 1.31 -17.45 -14.46
N LEU A 132 0.39 -16.53 -14.77
CA LEU A 132 -0.54 -15.98 -13.78
C LEU A 132 -1.48 -17.04 -13.18
N GLU A 133 -1.65 -18.21 -13.78
CA GLU A 133 -2.42 -19.31 -13.16
C GLU A 133 -1.70 -19.89 -11.93
N ALA A 134 -0.38 -19.71 -11.81
CA ALA A 134 0.37 -20.11 -10.61
C ALA A 134 -0.13 -19.40 -9.34
N ILE A 135 -0.62 -18.17 -9.46
CA ILE A 135 -1.23 -17.42 -8.35
C ILE A 135 -2.48 -18.13 -7.86
N VAL A 136 -3.33 -18.60 -8.78
CA VAL A 136 -4.57 -19.32 -8.42
C VAL A 136 -4.22 -20.60 -7.66
N ARG A 137 -3.22 -21.35 -8.13
CA ARG A 137 -2.74 -22.56 -7.45
C ARG A 137 -2.18 -22.27 -6.05
N ALA A 138 -1.40 -21.20 -5.91
CA ALA A 138 -0.85 -20.78 -4.62
C ALA A 138 -1.96 -20.37 -3.64
N LYS A 139 -2.90 -19.53 -4.07
CA LYS A 139 -4.03 -19.07 -3.24
C LYS A 139 -5.01 -20.19 -2.91
N HIS A 140 -5.18 -21.17 -3.79
CA HIS A 140 -5.97 -22.37 -3.47
C HIS A 140 -5.43 -23.11 -2.23
N MET A 141 -4.10 -23.15 -2.06
CA MET A 141 -3.48 -23.74 -0.88
C MET A 141 -3.42 -22.75 0.30
N ARG A 142 -3.22 -21.46 0.04
CA ARG A 142 -2.92 -20.43 1.05
C ARG A 142 -3.41 -19.05 0.62
N ASP A 143 -4.63 -18.69 0.99
CA ASP A 143 -5.19 -17.37 0.69
C ASP A 143 -5.33 -16.55 1.99
N VAL A 144 -4.32 -15.72 2.27
CA VAL A 144 -4.23 -14.91 3.49
C VAL A 144 -5.24 -13.77 3.54
N VAL A 145 -5.79 -13.35 2.38
CA VAL A 145 -6.81 -12.29 2.26
C VAL A 145 -8.19 -12.82 1.88
N GLY A 146 -8.28 -14.09 1.49
CA GLY A 146 -9.53 -14.82 1.31
C GLY A 146 -9.84 -15.70 2.52
N HIS A 147 -9.73 -17.02 2.34
CA HIS A 147 -10.29 -17.98 3.32
C HIS A 147 -9.62 -17.96 4.70
N TYR A 148 -8.35 -17.51 4.82
CA TYR A 148 -7.68 -17.34 6.11
C TYR A 148 -7.84 -15.94 6.73
N ALA A 149 -8.49 -14.99 6.05
CA ALA A 149 -8.50 -13.57 6.46
C ALA A 149 -9.23 -13.27 7.77
N ARG A 150 -10.13 -14.16 8.23
CA ARG A 150 -10.87 -14.05 9.51
C ARG A 150 -11.30 -12.61 9.87
N PRO A 151 -12.13 -11.95 9.04
CA PRO A 151 -12.58 -10.58 9.29
C PRO A 151 -13.43 -10.45 10.57
N ASP A 152 -13.92 -11.57 11.11
CA ASP A 152 -14.55 -11.66 12.42
C ASP A 152 -13.58 -11.47 13.60
N VAL A 153 -12.28 -11.68 13.38
CA VAL A 153 -11.22 -11.55 14.39
C VAL A 153 -10.47 -10.22 14.24
N ALA A 154 -10.05 -9.89 13.02
CA ALA A 154 -9.26 -8.70 12.75
C ALA A 154 -9.58 -8.10 11.37
N GLN A 155 -9.58 -6.78 11.29
CA GLN A 155 -9.76 -6.03 10.06
C GLN A 155 -8.71 -4.93 9.95
N LEU A 156 -8.26 -4.65 8.72
CA LEU A 156 -7.39 -3.51 8.43
C LEU A 156 -8.25 -2.33 7.95
N LEU A 157 -8.19 -1.21 8.67
CA LEU A 157 -8.67 0.08 8.17
C LEU A 157 -7.51 0.80 7.44
N LEU A 158 -7.69 1.06 6.14
CA LEU A 158 -6.70 1.78 5.34
C LEU A 158 -7.11 3.24 5.12
N HIS A 159 -6.20 4.17 5.42
CA HIS A 159 -6.40 5.60 5.15
C HIS A 159 -5.84 5.97 3.77
N GLU A 160 -6.72 6.02 2.76
CA GLU A 160 -6.33 6.25 1.36
C GLU A 160 -6.41 7.72 0.91
N ARG A 161 -6.78 8.62 1.82
CA ARG A 161 -6.92 10.04 1.48
C ARG A 161 -5.57 10.76 1.55
N PRO A 162 -5.24 11.61 0.57
CA PRO A 162 -4.05 12.46 0.64
C PRO A 162 -4.03 13.29 1.92
N GLN A 163 -2.90 13.31 2.61
CA GLN A 163 -2.69 14.07 3.84
C GLN A 163 -2.08 15.42 3.49
N ARG A 164 -2.86 16.50 3.64
CA ARG A 164 -2.42 17.85 3.33
C ARG A 164 -1.96 18.57 4.61
N PRO A 165 -0.83 19.30 4.59
CA PRO A 165 -0.37 20.08 5.74
C PRO A 165 -1.35 21.18 6.18
N VAL A 166 -2.16 21.68 5.24
CA VAL A 166 -3.18 22.70 5.49
C VAL A 166 -4.47 22.28 4.82
N ILE A 167 -5.55 22.28 5.58
CA ILE A 167 -6.92 22.09 5.10
C ILE A 167 -7.64 23.42 5.36
N SER A 168 -8.12 24.08 4.30
CA SER A 168 -8.95 25.28 4.42
C SER A 168 -10.41 24.88 4.66
N ASP A 169 -11.04 25.47 5.67
CA ASP A 169 -12.27 25.00 6.33
C ASP A 169 -13.58 25.03 5.52
N ASP A 170 -13.61 25.48 4.27
CA ASP A 170 -14.91 25.77 3.63
C ASP A 170 -15.54 24.59 2.87
N ALA A 171 -14.77 23.59 2.44
CA ALA A 171 -15.29 22.52 1.57
C ALA A 171 -15.95 21.34 2.34
N PRO A 172 -15.35 20.79 3.42
CA PRO A 172 -15.86 19.57 4.03
C PRO A 172 -17.20 19.76 4.76
N LEU A 173 -17.38 20.89 5.45
CA LEU A 173 -18.63 21.22 6.16
C LEU A 173 -19.77 21.56 5.19
N ALA A 174 -19.47 22.23 4.08
CA ALA A 174 -20.45 22.54 3.05
C ALA A 174 -20.96 21.27 2.36
N GLU A 175 -20.06 20.33 2.03
CA GLU A 175 -20.43 19.06 1.42
C GLU A 175 -21.20 18.16 2.40
N LEU A 176 -20.79 18.12 3.68
CA LEU A 176 -21.53 17.38 4.70
C LEU A 176 -22.95 17.95 4.90
N ARG A 177 -23.10 19.28 4.88
CA ARG A 177 -24.41 19.96 4.95
C ARG A 177 -25.28 19.66 3.73
N ALA A 178 -24.71 19.66 2.53
CA ALA A 178 -25.44 19.33 1.32
C ALA A 178 -25.97 17.88 1.36
N ARG A 179 -25.12 16.92 1.73
CA ARG A 179 -25.51 15.51 1.87
C ARG A 179 -26.52 15.29 2.99
N LEU A 180 -26.39 15.99 4.11
CA LEU A 180 -27.36 15.94 5.20
C LEU A 180 -28.71 16.51 4.76
N GLY A 181 -28.73 17.66 4.07
CA GLY A 181 -29.96 18.25 3.53
C GLY A 181 -30.66 17.35 2.52
N GLU A 182 -29.89 16.67 1.64
CA GLU A 182 -30.44 15.69 0.70
C GLU A 182 -31.06 14.49 1.43
N LEU A 183 -30.37 13.95 2.45
CA LEU A 183 -30.90 12.88 3.30
C LEU A 183 -32.19 13.29 4.03
N LEU A 184 -32.24 14.49 4.59
CA LEU A 184 -33.41 15.02 5.28
C LEU A 184 -34.61 15.15 4.33
N SER A 185 -34.41 15.72 3.13
CA SER A 185 -35.48 15.83 2.13
C SER A 185 -36.02 14.48 1.65
N ARG A 186 -35.20 13.42 1.68
CA ARG A 186 -35.62 12.06 1.33
C ARG A 186 -36.39 11.38 2.45
N ILE A 187 -36.09 11.72 3.70
CA ILE A 187 -36.84 11.26 4.87
C ILE A 187 -38.20 11.95 4.92
N ASP A 188 -38.27 13.26 4.69
CA ASP A 188 -39.53 14.01 4.63
C ASP A 188 -40.46 13.56 3.48
N ALA A 189 -39.91 12.97 2.42
CA ALA A 189 -40.67 12.44 1.28
C ALA A 189 -41.17 10.99 1.49
N ASP A 190 -40.66 10.29 2.52
CA ASP A 190 -41.01 8.91 2.85
C ASP A 190 -41.76 8.90 4.19
N ASP A 191 -43.09 9.11 4.13
CA ASP A 191 -44.01 9.34 5.26
C ASP A 191 -43.92 8.33 6.42
N GLY A 192 -43.23 7.19 6.25
CA GLY A 192 -43.04 6.16 7.27
C GLY A 192 -41.76 6.25 8.11
N ALA A 193 -40.69 6.90 7.63
CA ALA A 193 -39.43 7.05 8.37
C ALA A 193 -39.34 8.39 9.12
N ALA A 194 -40.01 9.43 8.62
CA ALA A 194 -40.10 10.76 9.24
C ALA A 194 -40.90 10.80 10.55
N SER A 195 -41.57 9.71 10.94
CA SER A 195 -42.38 9.64 12.16
C SER A 195 -41.66 9.07 13.38
N ASP A 196 -40.42 8.56 13.23
CA ASP A 196 -39.64 8.03 14.36
C ASP A 196 -39.02 9.19 15.17
N PRO A 197 -39.44 9.42 16.43
CA PRO A 197 -38.95 10.52 17.25
C PRO A 197 -37.44 10.46 17.54
N GLU A 198 -36.84 9.26 17.59
CA GLU A 198 -35.41 9.09 17.86
C GLU A 198 -34.54 9.48 16.66
N VAL A 199 -35.03 9.19 15.45
CA VAL A 199 -34.37 9.58 14.20
C VAL A 199 -34.38 11.10 14.05
N LEU A 200 -35.53 11.74 14.27
CA LEU A 200 -35.67 13.19 14.27
C LEU A 200 -34.79 13.88 15.32
N ALA A 201 -34.73 13.33 16.54
CA ALA A 201 -33.88 13.88 17.60
C ALA A 201 -32.39 13.78 17.26
N SER A 202 -31.95 12.64 16.73
CA SER A 202 -30.56 12.41 16.32
C SER A 202 -30.14 13.35 15.18
N LEU A 203 -31.03 13.60 14.23
CA LEU A 203 -30.80 14.53 13.12
C LEU A 203 -30.70 15.98 13.59
N GLN A 204 -31.58 16.41 14.49
CA GLN A 204 -31.53 17.75 15.09
C GLN A 204 -30.26 17.96 15.94
N GLU A 205 -29.79 16.93 16.64
CA GLU A 205 -28.51 16.97 17.35
C GLU A 205 -27.32 17.12 16.39
N LEU A 206 -27.35 16.41 15.27
CA LEU A 206 -26.32 16.48 14.24
C LEU A 206 -26.26 17.87 13.59
N GLU A 207 -27.41 18.46 13.26
CA GLU A 207 -27.49 19.84 12.74
C GLU A 207 -26.94 20.86 13.74
N ARG A 208 -27.29 20.73 15.03
CA ARG A 208 -26.77 21.61 16.09
C ARG A 208 -25.26 21.46 16.27
N ALA A 209 -24.73 20.23 16.19
CA ALA A 209 -23.30 19.98 16.24
C ALA A 209 -22.57 20.65 15.05
N LEU A 210 -23.11 20.51 13.84
CA LEU A 210 -22.57 21.13 12.63
C LEU A 210 -22.65 22.67 12.63
N ALA A 211 -23.66 23.25 13.27
CA ALA A 211 -23.75 24.70 13.46
C ALA A 211 -22.68 25.22 14.44
N LYS A 212 -22.44 24.51 15.55
CA LYS A 212 -21.42 24.87 16.55
C LYS A 212 -20.00 24.87 15.99
N VAL A 213 -19.66 23.88 15.17
CA VAL A 213 -18.33 23.78 14.53
C VAL A 213 -18.06 24.99 13.62
N SER A 214 -19.08 25.52 12.93
CA SER A 214 -18.91 26.71 12.08
C SER A 214 -18.84 28.05 12.84
N GLY A 215 -19.33 28.12 14.07
CA GLY A 215 -19.28 29.33 14.91
C GLY A 215 -17.94 29.52 15.61
N ALA A 216 -17.20 28.43 15.86
CA ALA A 216 -15.93 28.44 16.59
C ALA A 216 -14.73 28.94 15.75
N GLY A 217 -14.88 29.13 14.43
CA GLY A 217 -13.84 29.63 13.53
C GLY A 217 -13.88 31.15 13.27
N ARG A 218 -14.74 31.90 13.98
CA ARG A 218 -14.84 33.37 13.87
C ARG A 218 -14.56 34.04 15.23
N SER A 219 -13.30 33.99 15.66
CA SER A 219 -12.75 34.89 16.69
C SER A 219 -11.26 35.08 16.47
#